data_AF-A0A7C4ATD3-F1
#
_entry.id   AF-A0A7C4ATD3-F1
#
_cell.length_a   1.000
_cell.length_b   1.000
_cell.length_c   1.000
_cell.angle_alpha   90.00
_cell.angle_beta   90.00
_cell.angle_gamma   90.00
#
_symmetry.space_group_name_H-M   'P 1'
#
loop_
_entity.id
_entity.type
_entity.pdbx_description
1 polymer ?
#
loop_
_entity_poly.entity_id
_entity_poly.type
_entity_poly.pdbx_seq_one_letter_code
_entity_poly.pdbx_strand_id
1 'polypeptide(L)'
;MYVRTKQKPNGKTSVQIVESTRHADKVRQKIVRHVGQAVSEREVEELKRLAERIIIEMKNSRQPVLPCFSPEDIYGKKVSQALSEEKVDIGGLREEQRIVEGIGDVFGRLYDDLGLRRVMGENRKDEAWNKILKACVLARIANPVSKHRTASMLEQDYGIRIPLQRIYRMMDRLVEREEEIKATIAGSSLGLFGGRVDVVFFDVTTLYFESVGQDELRDFGFSKDCKFNQTQVALALVTTAEGLPVTYRLFPGNIYEGHTLISMVEELKRVYEVENIVLVADRAMFSKDNLDAMDAEGIKYIVASRLRQLPRELKREILDAEDFTPSVVDDEFHWVKEFRCQDRRLVVSYSSQRARKDAADRRRLIERLVKKVKDGKVKIKDVLPNYGAKKYLVLRDKEACIDESKIQHDARWDGLHGVLTNDDELTPAEIISQYRRLWQIEESFRINKHDLKMRPIYHWTPERIRAHILICFIAYALVRQAMYRTARQ
;
A
#
# COMPACT_ATOMS: atom_id res chain seq x y z
N MET A 1 -39.79 34.67 -43.90
CA MET A 1 -41.27 34.73 -44.02
C MET A 1 -41.88 34.94 -42.65
N TYR A 2 -42.96 35.69 -42.54
CA TYR A 2 -43.72 35.89 -41.30
C TYR A 2 -45.22 36.07 -41.59
N VAL A 3 -46.04 35.90 -40.56
CA VAL A 3 -47.49 36.05 -40.63
C VAL A 3 -47.87 37.52 -40.45
N ARG A 4 -48.63 38.07 -41.40
CA ARG A 4 -49.19 39.42 -41.36
C ARG A 4 -50.71 39.34 -41.30
N THR A 5 -51.31 40.02 -40.34
CA THR A 5 -52.75 40.24 -40.29
C THR A 5 -53.10 41.61 -40.86
N LYS A 6 -54.15 41.69 -41.66
CA LYS A 6 -54.67 42.95 -42.20
C LYS A 6 -56.19 42.96 -42.09
N GLN A 7 -56.71 43.94 -41.36
CA GLN A 7 -58.15 44.19 -41.24
C GLN A 7 -58.67 44.84 -42.53
N LYS A 8 -59.75 44.31 -43.07
CA LYS A 8 -60.42 44.86 -44.26
C LYS A 8 -61.58 45.78 -43.85
N PRO A 9 -62.00 46.73 -44.71
CA PRO A 9 -63.12 47.63 -44.43
C PRO A 9 -64.43 46.92 -44.07
N ASN A 10 -64.61 45.68 -44.55
CA ASN A 10 -65.80 44.85 -44.33
C ASN A 10 -65.80 44.12 -42.96
N GLY A 11 -65.00 44.56 -41.99
CA GLY A 11 -64.92 43.99 -40.63
C GLY A 11 -64.14 42.66 -40.51
N LYS A 12 -63.75 42.03 -41.62
CA LYS A 12 -63.00 40.76 -41.64
C LYS A 12 -61.49 40.96 -41.54
N THR A 13 -60.82 40.10 -40.79
CA THR A 13 -59.35 40.08 -40.66
C THR A 13 -58.76 39.02 -41.58
N SER A 14 -57.88 39.44 -42.49
CA SER A 14 -57.17 38.53 -43.41
C SER A 14 -55.80 38.15 -42.86
N VAL A 15 -55.47 36.86 -42.90
CA VAL A 15 -54.17 36.32 -42.47
C VAL A 15 -53.35 35.93 -43.71
N GLN A 16 -52.14 36.48 -43.82
CA GLN A 16 -51.29 36.38 -45.01
C GLN A 16 -49.85 36.01 -44.61
N ILE A 17 -49.19 35.20 -45.42
CA ILE A 17 -47.76 34.89 -45.28
C ILE A 17 -46.98 35.83 -46.19
N VAL A 18 -46.04 36.58 -45.62
CA VAL A 18 -45.25 37.60 -46.32
C VAL A 18 -43.77 37.28 -46.23
N GLU A 19 -43.05 37.46 -47.33
CA GLU A 19 -41.59 37.34 -47.43
C GLU A 19 -40.98 38.72 -47.67
N SER A 20 -40.07 39.13 -46.79
CA SER A 20 -39.30 40.36 -46.94
C SER A 20 -37.99 40.04 -47.64
N THR A 21 -37.70 40.77 -48.72
CA THR A 21 -36.42 40.74 -49.42
C THR A 21 -35.81 42.14 -49.39
N ARG A 22 -34.51 42.24 -49.13
CA ARG A 22 -33.80 43.51 -49.04
C ARG A 22 -33.06 43.75 -50.35
N HIS A 23 -33.39 44.82 -51.05
CA HIS A 23 -32.66 45.27 -52.25
C HIS A 23 -32.04 46.62 -51.95
N ALA A 24 -30.71 46.64 -51.81
CA ALA A 24 -29.95 47.78 -51.29
C ALA A 24 -30.53 48.27 -49.94
N ASP A 25 -30.84 49.56 -49.81
CA ASP A 25 -31.34 50.16 -48.57
C ASP A 25 -32.87 50.08 -48.38
N LYS A 26 -33.61 49.44 -49.30
CA LYS A 26 -35.08 49.32 -49.21
C LYS A 26 -35.53 47.87 -49.01
N VAL A 27 -36.43 47.67 -48.04
CA VAL A 27 -37.09 46.38 -47.81
C VAL A 27 -38.35 46.29 -48.67
N ARG A 28 -38.39 45.33 -49.61
CA ARG A 28 -39.60 44.99 -50.37
C ARG A 28 -40.27 43.76 -49.77
N GLN A 29 -41.57 43.86 -49.54
CA GLN A 29 -42.38 42.78 -49.00
C GLN A 29 -43.24 42.18 -50.10
N LYS A 30 -43.11 40.87 -50.34
CA LYS A 30 -43.92 40.11 -51.29
C LYS A 30 -44.85 39.17 -50.52
N ILE A 31 -46.14 39.18 -50.86
CA ILE A 31 -47.10 38.24 -50.29
C ILE A 31 -46.87 36.88 -50.96
N VAL A 32 -46.55 35.87 -50.16
CA VAL A 32 -46.25 34.51 -50.64
C VAL A 32 -47.54 33.71 -50.78
N ARG A 33 -48.43 33.81 -49.78
CA ARG A 33 -49.69 33.05 -49.77
C ARG A 33 -50.74 33.74 -48.88
N HIS A 34 -51.98 33.73 -49.33
CA HIS A 34 -53.14 34.07 -48.51
C HIS A 34 -53.64 32.80 -47.80
N VAL A 35 -53.75 32.84 -46.47
CA VAL A 35 -54.13 31.66 -45.66
C VAL A 35 -55.64 31.63 -45.43
N GLY A 36 -56.28 32.77 -45.21
CA GLY A 36 -57.73 32.87 -45.04
C GLY A 36 -58.22 34.23 -44.56
N GLN A 37 -59.53 34.35 -44.37
CA GLN A 37 -60.18 35.51 -43.75
C GLN A 37 -61.11 35.03 -42.63
N ALA A 38 -61.08 35.70 -41.49
CA ALA A 38 -61.88 35.36 -40.32
C ALA A 38 -62.59 36.60 -39.76
N VAL A 39 -63.72 36.37 -39.08
CA VAL A 39 -64.51 37.43 -38.42
C VAL A 39 -64.27 37.40 -36.90
N SER A 40 -64.12 36.21 -36.32
CA SER A 40 -63.90 36.02 -34.88
C SER A 40 -62.41 36.03 -34.53
N GLU A 41 -62.06 36.59 -33.36
CA GLU A 41 -60.68 36.58 -32.85
C GLU A 41 -60.13 35.15 -32.71
N ARG A 42 -60.98 34.19 -32.34
CA ARG A 42 -60.59 32.77 -32.19
C ARG A 42 -60.19 32.17 -33.54
N GLU A 43 -60.97 32.42 -34.59
CA GLU A 43 -60.69 31.96 -35.95
C GLU A 43 -59.43 32.63 -36.52
N VAL A 44 -59.19 33.90 -36.21
CA VAL A 44 -57.96 34.60 -36.60
C VAL A 44 -56.74 33.92 -35.97
N GLU A 45 -56.83 33.51 -34.71
CA GLU A 45 -55.73 32.84 -34.01
C GLU A 45 -55.47 31.42 -34.56
N GLU A 46 -56.52 30.67 -34.90
CA GLU A 46 -56.40 29.38 -35.57
C GLU A 46 -55.75 29.52 -36.97
N LEU A 47 -56.14 30.55 -37.74
CA LEU A 47 -55.53 30.85 -39.03
C LEU A 47 -54.07 31.29 -38.91
N LYS A 48 -53.68 31.98 -37.83
CA LYS A 48 -52.26 32.30 -37.56
C LYS A 48 -51.45 31.03 -37.28
N ARG A 49 -51.96 30.12 -36.44
CA ARG A 49 -51.29 28.84 -36.16
C ARG A 49 -51.13 27.98 -37.41
N LEU A 50 -52.16 27.98 -38.28
CA LEU A 50 -52.08 27.32 -39.58
C LEU A 50 -51.00 27.97 -40.47
N ALA A 51 -50.97 29.32 -40.51
CA ALA A 51 -49.97 30.05 -41.27
C ALA A 51 -48.53 29.77 -40.79
N GLU A 52 -48.31 29.63 -39.48
CA GLU A 52 -47.00 29.30 -38.91
C GLU A 52 -46.54 27.88 -39.30
N ARG A 53 -47.43 26.88 -39.26
CA ARG A 53 -47.12 25.52 -39.75
C ARG A 53 -46.76 25.50 -41.23
N ILE A 54 -47.53 26.21 -42.07
CA ILE A 54 -47.24 26.32 -43.51
C ILE A 54 -45.86 26.96 -43.74
N ILE A 55 -45.45 27.94 -42.92
CA ILE A 55 -44.10 28.54 -43.03
C ILE A 55 -43.01 27.51 -42.70
N ILE A 56 -43.20 26.68 -41.67
CA ILE A 56 -42.25 25.63 -41.27
C ILE A 56 -42.09 24.61 -42.39
N GLU A 57 -43.19 24.12 -42.96
CA GLU A 57 -43.17 23.19 -44.09
C GLU A 57 -42.48 23.79 -45.33
N MET A 58 -42.78 25.05 -45.66
CA MET A 58 -42.15 25.75 -46.78
C MET A 58 -40.64 25.95 -46.59
N LYS A 59 -40.18 26.18 -45.35
CA LYS A 59 -38.75 26.28 -45.04
C LYS A 59 -38.08 24.93 -45.14
N ASN A 60 -38.68 23.88 -44.57
CA ASN A 60 -38.15 22.52 -44.63
C ASN A 60 -38.09 21.98 -46.07
N SER A 61 -39.06 22.36 -46.92
CA SER A 61 -39.02 21.97 -48.33
C SER A 61 -37.90 22.67 -49.12
N ARG A 62 -37.48 23.88 -48.70
CA ARG A 62 -36.35 24.61 -49.33
C ARG A 62 -35.00 24.16 -48.78
N GLN A 63 -34.92 23.83 -47.50
CA GLN A 63 -33.75 23.30 -46.81
C GLN A 63 -34.21 22.21 -45.84
N PRO A 64 -34.14 20.93 -46.23
CA PRO A 64 -34.61 19.85 -45.38
C PRO A 64 -33.72 19.68 -44.14
N VAL A 65 -34.35 19.53 -42.99
CA VAL A 65 -33.67 19.19 -41.74
C VAL A 65 -33.23 17.73 -41.74
N LEU A 66 -32.18 17.43 -40.98
CA LEU A 66 -31.68 16.06 -40.84
C LEU A 66 -32.74 15.15 -40.19
N PRO A 67 -32.76 13.84 -40.49
CA PRO A 67 -33.82 12.92 -40.04
C PRO A 67 -34.01 12.79 -38.53
N CYS A 68 -33.01 13.22 -37.75
CA CYS A 68 -33.00 13.20 -36.29
C CYS A 68 -33.65 14.43 -35.62
N PHE A 69 -34.10 15.44 -36.40
CA PHE A 69 -34.75 16.63 -35.86
C PHE A 69 -36.13 16.83 -36.48
N SER A 70 -37.11 17.26 -35.67
CA SER A 70 -38.39 17.66 -36.24
C SER A 70 -38.26 19.05 -36.89
N PRO A 71 -38.94 19.31 -38.03
CA PRO A 71 -38.95 20.64 -38.64
C PRO A 71 -39.48 21.74 -37.70
N GLU A 72 -40.33 21.36 -36.74
CA GLU A 72 -40.90 22.24 -35.73
C GLU A 72 -39.85 22.70 -34.70
N ASP A 73 -38.89 21.84 -34.34
CA ASP A 73 -37.80 22.18 -33.40
C ASP A 73 -36.83 23.22 -33.99
N ILE A 74 -36.61 23.18 -35.29
CA ILE A 74 -35.63 24.03 -35.98
C ILE A 74 -36.26 25.32 -36.51
N TYR A 75 -37.47 25.24 -37.08
CA TYR A 75 -38.12 26.39 -37.72
C TYR A 75 -39.32 26.95 -36.95
N GLY A 76 -39.82 26.25 -35.94
CA GLY A 76 -40.89 26.72 -35.07
C GLY A 76 -40.43 27.85 -34.16
N LYS A 77 -41.39 28.67 -33.72
CA LYS A 77 -41.13 29.58 -32.59
C LYS A 77 -41.12 28.74 -31.33
N LYS A 78 -40.03 28.80 -30.56
CA LYS A 78 -39.99 28.25 -29.20
C LYS A 78 -41.17 28.84 -28.43
N VAL A 79 -42.20 28.03 -28.18
CA VAL A 79 -43.21 28.35 -27.19
C VAL A 79 -42.45 28.35 -25.88
N SER A 80 -42.25 29.53 -25.31
CA SER A 80 -41.69 29.70 -23.98
C SER A 80 -42.68 29.16 -22.97
N GLN A 81 -42.80 27.82 -22.89
CA GLN A 81 -43.17 27.20 -21.64
C GLN A 81 -42.06 27.55 -20.67
N ALA A 82 -42.43 28.28 -19.62
CA ALA A 82 -41.59 28.58 -18.48
C ALA A 82 -41.26 27.28 -17.74
N LEU A 83 -40.46 26.41 -18.34
CA LEU A 83 -39.44 25.69 -17.62
C LEU A 83 -38.43 26.77 -17.24
N SER A 84 -38.06 26.83 -15.97
CA SER A 84 -36.93 27.64 -15.53
C SER A 84 -35.68 27.11 -16.23
N GLU A 85 -35.45 27.55 -17.47
CA GLU A 85 -34.15 27.49 -18.11
C GLU A 85 -33.26 28.43 -17.30
N GLU A 86 -32.72 27.94 -16.18
CA GLU A 86 -31.46 28.46 -15.69
C GLU A 86 -30.48 28.30 -16.84
N LYS A 87 -30.30 29.37 -17.62
CA LYS A 87 -29.27 29.47 -18.63
C LYS A 87 -27.96 29.46 -17.87
N VAL A 88 -27.42 28.27 -17.63
CA VAL A 88 -26.09 28.10 -17.05
C VAL A 88 -25.10 28.63 -18.08
N ASP A 89 -24.47 29.76 -17.77
CA ASP A 89 -23.40 30.31 -18.57
C ASP A 89 -22.17 29.41 -18.43
N ILE A 90 -21.96 28.54 -19.41
CA ILE A 90 -20.83 27.59 -19.46
C ILE A 90 -19.50 28.37 -19.47
N GLY A 91 -19.46 29.60 -20.00
CA GLY A 91 -18.27 30.46 -19.98
C GLY A 91 -17.95 31.02 -18.59
N GLY A 92 -18.92 31.03 -17.67
CA GLY A 92 -18.78 31.47 -16.28
C GLY A 92 -18.48 30.33 -15.29
N LEU A 93 -18.34 29.08 -15.76
CA LEU A 93 -17.98 27.96 -14.90
C LEU A 93 -16.59 28.16 -14.31
N ARG A 94 -16.54 28.29 -12.99
CA ARG A 94 -15.29 28.30 -12.22
C ARG A 94 -15.19 27.00 -11.47
N GLU A 95 -14.04 26.34 -11.59
CA GLU A 95 -13.70 25.20 -10.76
C GLU A 95 -13.59 25.66 -9.30
N GLU A 96 -14.54 25.25 -8.45
CA GLU A 96 -14.50 25.56 -7.01
C GLU A 96 -13.52 24.62 -6.28
N GLN A 97 -13.60 23.32 -6.56
CA GLN A 97 -12.76 22.31 -5.92
C GLN A 97 -12.70 21.01 -6.76
N ARG A 98 -11.55 20.33 -6.71
CA ARG A 98 -11.40 18.92 -7.14
C ARG A 98 -11.47 18.00 -5.94
N ILE A 99 -12.27 16.95 -6.05
CA ILE A 99 -12.45 15.94 -4.99
C ILE A 99 -12.00 14.58 -5.54
N VAL A 100 -11.14 13.89 -4.78
CA VAL A 100 -10.67 12.55 -5.09
C VAL A 100 -11.42 11.53 -4.21
N GLU A 101 -12.32 10.73 -4.80
CA GLU A 101 -13.11 9.74 -4.04
C GLU A 101 -12.59 8.30 -4.14
N GLY A 102 -11.85 7.97 -5.21
CA GLY A 102 -11.54 6.57 -5.56
C GLY A 102 -10.81 5.76 -4.48
N ILE A 103 -9.95 6.39 -3.67
CA ILE A 103 -9.28 5.68 -2.56
C ILE A 103 -10.27 5.32 -1.44
N GLY A 104 -11.27 6.18 -1.21
CA GLY A 104 -12.34 5.96 -0.24
C GLY A 104 -13.26 4.82 -0.65
N ASP A 105 -13.51 4.64 -1.95
CA ASP A 105 -14.37 3.55 -2.44
C ASP A 105 -13.75 2.17 -2.24
N VAL A 106 -12.44 2.05 -2.47
CA VAL A 106 -11.72 0.78 -2.33
C VAL A 106 -11.34 0.53 -0.88
N PHE A 107 -10.48 1.39 -0.31
CA PHE A 107 -9.93 1.17 1.02
C PHE A 107 -10.93 1.53 2.12
N GLY A 108 -11.91 2.40 1.85
CA GLY A 108 -12.97 2.69 2.81
C GLY A 108 -13.92 1.51 3.02
N ARG A 109 -14.17 0.70 1.99
CA ARG A 109 -14.91 -0.57 2.14
C ARG A 109 -14.08 -1.62 2.88
N LEU A 110 -12.80 -1.78 2.51
CA LEU A 110 -11.88 -2.67 3.24
C LEU A 110 -11.74 -2.31 4.72
N TYR A 111 -11.74 -1.00 5.05
CA TYR A 111 -11.74 -0.52 6.42
C TYR A 111 -12.97 -0.99 7.20
N ASP A 112 -14.14 -0.96 6.57
CA ASP A 112 -15.38 -1.40 7.20
C ASP A 112 -15.42 -2.94 7.31
N ASP A 113 -14.92 -3.67 6.30
CA ASP A 113 -14.81 -5.13 6.29
C ASP A 113 -13.87 -5.67 7.37
N LEU A 114 -12.79 -4.94 7.69
CA LEU A 114 -11.88 -5.28 8.79
C LEU A 114 -12.52 -5.04 10.17
N GLY A 115 -13.78 -4.61 10.25
CA GLY A 115 -14.47 -4.34 11.52
C GLY A 115 -14.05 -3.01 12.17
N LEU A 116 -13.28 -2.17 11.49
CA LEU A 116 -12.69 -0.96 12.08
C LEU A 116 -13.67 0.22 12.20
N ARG A 117 -14.93 0.03 11.76
CA ARG A 117 -15.96 1.09 11.70
C ARG A 117 -16.35 1.63 13.08
N ARG A 118 -16.30 0.80 14.13
CA ARG A 118 -16.80 1.13 15.48
C ARG A 118 -15.74 1.09 16.58
N VAL A 119 -14.48 1.16 16.19
CA VAL A 119 -13.31 1.02 17.08
C VAL A 119 -13.33 1.98 18.28
N MET A 120 -13.74 3.23 18.07
CA MET A 120 -13.79 4.25 19.13
C MET A 120 -15.08 4.20 19.98
N GLY A 121 -15.99 3.25 19.73
CA GLY A 121 -17.28 3.13 20.41
C GLY A 121 -18.47 3.49 19.52
N GLU A 122 -19.68 3.26 20.05
CA GLU A 122 -20.94 3.39 19.31
C GLU A 122 -21.69 4.72 19.56
N ASN A 123 -21.17 5.59 20.44
CA ASN A 123 -21.85 6.85 20.72
C ASN A 123 -21.73 7.83 19.56
N ARG A 124 -22.66 8.79 19.46
CA ARG A 124 -22.65 9.85 18.43
C ARG A 124 -21.36 10.68 18.40
N LYS A 125 -20.70 10.86 19.56
CA LYS A 125 -19.37 11.51 19.65
C LYS A 125 -18.26 10.62 19.12
N ASP A 126 -18.38 9.31 19.32
CA ASP A 126 -17.39 8.30 18.91
C ASP A 126 -17.46 8.03 17.41
N GLU A 127 -18.65 8.14 16.80
CA GLU A 127 -18.80 8.11 15.34
C GLU A 127 -18.00 9.22 14.65
N ALA A 128 -17.95 10.42 15.23
CA ALA A 128 -17.13 11.50 14.70
C ALA A 128 -15.63 11.18 14.78
N TRP A 129 -15.19 10.52 15.86
CA TRP A 129 -13.79 10.08 16.01
C TRP A 129 -13.45 8.95 15.04
N ASN A 130 -14.34 7.98 14.84
CA ASN A 130 -14.18 6.91 13.85
C ASN A 130 -14.03 7.48 12.43
N LYS A 131 -14.82 8.50 12.06
CA LYS A 131 -14.68 9.19 10.76
C LYS A 131 -13.33 9.88 10.61
N ILE A 132 -12.84 10.55 11.67
CA ILE A 132 -11.52 11.19 11.65
C ILE A 132 -10.41 10.15 11.53
N LEU A 133 -10.50 9.02 12.25
CA LEU A 133 -9.55 7.91 12.14
C LEU A 133 -9.53 7.33 10.73
N LYS A 134 -10.69 6.99 10.16
CA LYS A 134 -10.83 6.48 8.79
C LYS A 134 -10.20 7.45 7.78
N ALA A 135 -10.54 8.73 7.84
CA ALA A 135 -9.94 9.75 6.98
C ALA A 135 -8.41 9.84 7.14
N CYS A 136 -7.89 9.79 8.38
CA CYS A 136 -6.44 9.82 8.63
C CYS A 136 -5.71 8.59 8.09
N VAL A 137 -6.33 7.40 8.18
CA VAL A 137 -5.79 6.14 7.67
C VAL A 137 -5.78 6.15 6.14
N LEU A 138 -6.89 6.52 5.51
CA LEU A 138 -6.99 6.60 4.05
C LEU A 138 -6.02 7.65 3.49
N ALA A 139 -5.91 8.81 4.13
CA ALA A 139 -4.93 9.83 3.76
C ALA A 139 -3.49 9.32 3.89
N ARG A 140 -3.19 8.48 4.89
CA ARG A 140 -1.87 7.86 5.07
C ARG A 140 -1.55 6.89 3.94
N ILE A 141 -2.52 6.13 3.44
CA ILE A 141 -2.36 5.23 2.28
C ILE A 141 -2.19 6.06 1.00
N ALA A 142 -2.99 7.11 0.80
CA ALA A 142 -2.94 7.94 -0.40
C ALA A 142 -1.62 8.69 -0.54
N ASN A 143 -1.24 9.42 0.50
CA ASN A 143 -0.05 10.26 0.50
C ASN A 143 0.45 10.46 1.93
N PRO A 144 1.43 9.66 2.37
CA PRO A 144 1.89 9.69 3.75
C PRO A 144 2.70 10.97 4.04
N VAL A 145 2.13 11.84 4.88
CA VAL A 145 2.71 13.12 5.30
C VAL A 145 2.53 13.39 6.80
N SER A 146 3.04 14.51 7.32
CA SER A 146 2.80 14.91 8.72
C SER A 146 1.31 15.13 8.98
N LYS A 147 0.84 14.97 10.23
CA LYS A 147 -0.59 15.17 10.57
C LYS A 147 -1.08 16.58 10.26
N HIS A 148 -0.19 17.58 10.41
CA HIS A 148 -0.46 18.95 9.99
C HIS A 148 -0.77 19.02 8.49
N ARG A 149 0.09 18.44 7.65
CA ARG A 149 -0.14 18.42 6.19
C ARG A 149 -1.34 17.55 5.81
N THR A 150 -1.59 16.45 6.53
CA THR A 150 -2.78 15.61 6.34
C THR A 150 -4.08 16.40 6.52
N ALA A 151 -4.16 17.29 7.53
CA ALA A 151 -5.34 18.13 7.72
C ALA A 151 -5.62 19.05 6.51
N SER A 152 -4.57 19.70 5.99
CA SER A 152 -4.69 20.55 4.79
C SER A 152 -5.03 19.74 3.54
N MET A 153 -4.43 18.56 3.38
CA MET A 153 -4.66 17.68 2.24
C MET A 153 -6.09 17.15 2.21
N LEU A 154 -6.64 16.76 3.37
CA LEU A 154 -8.04 16.33 3.48
C LEU A 154 -9.00 17.44 3.06
N GLU A 155 -8.71 18.70 3.43
CA GLU A 155 -9.53 19.85 3.03
C GLU A 155 -9.39 20.18 1.54
N GLN A 156 -8.17 20.13 0.99
CA GLN A 156 -7.87 20.51 -0.41
C GLN A 156 -8.32 19.44 -1.41
N ASP A 157 -7.92 18.19 -1.21
CA ASP A 157 -8.04 17.13 -2.22
C ASP A 157 -9.28 16.25 -2.03
N TYR A 158 -9.84 16.22 -0.81
CA TYR A 158 -10.96 15.34 -0.44
C TYR A 158 -12.21 16.11 0.01
N GLY A 159 -12.14 17.44 0.15
CA GLY A 159 -13.27 18.25 0.67
C GLY A 159 -13.64 17.99 2.13
N ILE A 160 -12.79 17.28 2.89
CA ILE A 160 -13.04 16.90 4.27
C ILE A 160 -12.34 17.88 5.22
N ARG A 161 -13.12 18.80 5.80
CA ARG A 161 -12.59 19.78 6.75
C ARG A 161 -12.51 19.23 8.18
N ILE A 162 -11.29 18.91 8.62
CA ILE A 162 -11.02 18.45 9.99
C ILE A 162 -10.01 19.39 10.66
N PRO A 163 -10.36 20.05 11.77
CA PRO A 163 -9.41 20.86 12.53
C PRO A 163 -8.25 20.00 13.06
N LEU A 164 -7.02 20.49 12.94
CA LEU A 164 -5.81 19.78 13.39
C LEU A 164 -5.88 19.31 14.85
N GLN A 165 -6.42 20.16 15.74
CA GLN A 165 -6.59 19.84 17.15
C GLN A 165 -7.49 18.63 17.39
N ARG A 166 -8.48 18.38 16.52
CA ARG A 166 -9.31 17.18 16.59
C ARG A 166 -8.54 15.92 16.20
N ILE A 167 -7.62 16.01 15.24
CA ILE A 167 -6.76 14.87 14.88
C ILE A 167 -5.88 14.47 16.07
N TYR A 168 -5.28 15.44 16.77
CA TYR A 168 -4.47 15.13 17.95
C TYR A 168 -5.28 14.55 19.11
N ARG A 169 -6.47 15.09 19.40
CA ARG A 169 -7.36 14.51 20.42
C ARG A 169 -7.85 13.11 20.06
N MET A 170 -8.05 12.83 18.77
CA MET A 170 -8.38 11.49 18.28
C MET A 170 -7.22 10.54 18.53
N MET A 171 -5.98 10.96 18.27
CA MET A 171 -4.79 10.16 18.55
C MET A 171 -4.65 9.85 20.03
N ASP A 172 -4.87 10.83 20.91
CA ASP A 172 -4.77 10.63 22.36
C ASP A 172 -5.78 9.54 22.84
N ARG A 173 -7.00 9.51 22.27
CA ARG A 173 -8.01 8.46 22.53
C ARG A 173 -7.72 7.11 21.87
N LEU A 174 -6.99 7.12 20.76
CA LEU A 174 -6.68 5.91 19.99
C LEU A 174 -5.78 4.96 20.77
N VAL A 175 -4.84 5.51 21.55
CA VAL A 175 -3.87 4.74 22.33
C VAL A 175 -4.56 3.90 23.40
N GLU A 176 -5.62 4.40 24.02
CA GLU A 176 -6.37 3.68 25.05
C GLU A 176 -6.99 2.38 24.52
N ARG A 177 -7.22 2.29 23.21
CA ARG A 177 -7.83 1.13 22.53
C ARG A 177 -6.87 0.39 21.61
N GLU A 178 -5.56 0.59 21.80
CA GLU A 178 -4.52 -0.01 20.95
C GLU A 178 -4.67 -1.54 20.87
N GLU A 179 -4.88 -2.20 22.00
CA GLU A 179 -5.01 -3.65 22.08
C GLU A 179 -6.31 -4.18 21.45
N GLU A 180 -7.44 -3.49 21.62
CA GLU A 180 -8.72 -3.85 20.96
C GLU A 180 -8.60 -3.78 19.43
N ILE A 181 -7.89 -2.78 18.91
CA ILE A 181 -7.66 -2.59 17.47
C ILE A 181 -6.77 -3.70 16.91
N LYS A 182 -5.67 -4.01 17.60
CA LYS A 182 -4.79 -5.11 17.23
C LYS A 182 -5.56 -6.42 17.20
N ALA A 183 -6.34 -6.70 18.23
CA ALA A 183 -7.18 -7.90 18.32
C ALA A 183 -8.20 -7.98 17.17
N THR A 184 -8.82 -6.86 16.78
CA THR A 184 -9.76 -6.81 15.65
C THR A 184 -9.07 -7.12 14.32
N ILE A 185 -7.91 -6.51 14.07
CA ILE A 185 -7.12 -6.74 12.84
C ILE A 185 -6.61 -8.18 12.78
N ALA A 186 -6.10 -8.69 13.89
CA ALA A 186 -5.66 -10.06 14.02
C ALA A 186 -6.83 -11.03 13.79
N GLY A 187 -7.98 -10.84 14.44
CA GLY A 187 -9.16 -11.69 14.25
C GLY A 187 -9.60 -11.75 12.77
N SER A 188 -9.57 -10.62 12.07
CA SER A 188 -9.85 -10.59 10.62
C SER A 188 -8.78 -11.33 9.81
N SER A 189 -7.49 -11.15 10.16
CA SER A 189 -6.36 -11.77 9.46
C SER A 189 -6.29 -13.28 9.70
N LEU A 190 -6.52 -13.74 10.94
CA LEU A 190 -6.54 -15.14 11.35
C LEU A 190 -7.81 -15.86 10.86
N GLY A 191 -8.95 -15.16 10.85
CA GLY A 191 -10.22 -15.68 10.34
C GLY A 191 -10.16 -16.06 8.85
N LEU A 192 -9.31 -15.40 8.06
CA LEU A 192 -9.06 -15.76 6.65
C LEU A 192 -8.38 -17.13 6.48
N PHE A 193 -7.79 -17.68 7.53
CA PHE A 193 -7.10 -18.98 7.53
C PHE A 193 -7.85 -20.05 8.34
N GLY A 194 -9.10 -19.78 8.75
CA GLY A 194 -9.91 -20.78 9.46
C GLY A 194 -9.39 -21.13 10.86
N GLY A 195 -8.66 -20.21 11.52
CA GLY A 195 -8.26 -20.35 12.92
C GLY A 195 -7.04 -21.25 13.18
N ARG A 196 -6.40 -21.81 12.14
CA ARG A 196 -5.13 -22.52 12.26
C ARG A 196 -4.03 -21.65 11.67
N VAL A 197 -3.27 -20.99 12.53
CA VAL A 197 -2.06 -20.30 12.09
C VAL A 197 -0.88 -21.13 12.52
N ASP A 198 -0.32 -21.87 11.57
CA ASP A 198 0.82 -22.74 11.80
C ASP A 198 2.14 -21.96 11.80
N VAL A 199 2.22 -20.80 11.12
CA VAL A 199 3.48 -20.09 10.88
C VAL A 199 3.34 -18.59 11.09
N VAL A 200 4.23 -18.05 11.92
CA VAL A 200 4.28 -16.64 12.29
C VAL A 200 5.70 -16.11 12.05
N PHE A 201 5.82 -15.08 11.23
CA PHE A 201 7.08 -14.36 11.07
C PHE A 201 7.24 -13.33 12.16
N PHE A 202 8.45 -13.25 12.69
CA PHE A 202 8.85 -12.27 13.67
C PHE A 202 10.16 -11.62 13.25
N ASP A 203 10.18 -10.30 13.19
CA ASP A 203 11.41 -9.55 13.04
C ASP A 203 11.26 -8.20 13.75
N VAL A 204 12.39 -7.67 14.20
CA VAL A 204 12.48 -6.41 14.92
C VAL A 204 13.24 -5.41 14.05
N THR A 205 12.59 -4.29 13.78
CA THR A 205 13.24 -3.14 13.17
C THR A 205 13.40 -2.00 14.16
N THR A 206 14.47 -1.22 14.05
CA THR A 206 14.57 0.04 14.76
C THR A 206 13.99 1.20 13.94
N LEU A 207 13.35 2.14 14.63
CA LEU A 207 12.85 3.40 14.11
C LEU A 207 13.60 4.52 14.83
N TYR A 208 14.44 5.26 14.10
CA TYR A 208 15.12 6.42 14.65
C TYR A 208 14.24 7.67 14.64
N PHE A 209 14.54 8.58 15.56
CA PHE A 209 13.95 9.90 15.66
C PHE A 209 15.00 10.95 15.31
N GLU A 210 14.60 12.06 14.71
CA GLU A 210 15.48 13.23 14.52
C GLU A 210 15.60 14.02 15.84
N SER A 211 15.95 13.31 16.91
CA SER A 211 16.01 13.82 18.28
C SER A 211 17.09 13.06 19.06
N VAL A 212 17.63 13.73 20.07
CA VAL A 212 18.55 13.18 21.07
C VAL A 212 17.88 12.98 22.43
N GLY A 213 16.61 13.38 22.57
CA GLY A 213 15.85 13.25 23.82
C GLY A 213 15.48 11.80 24.08
N GLN A 214 15.91 11.28 25.23
CA GLN A 214 15.50 9.99 25.78
C GLN A 214 14.20 10.14 26.58
N ASP A 215 13.38 9.09 26.56
CA ASP A 215 12.21 8.95 27.43
C ASP A 215 11.91 7.47 27.67
N GLU A 216 10.76 7.16 28.26
CA GLU A 216 10.32 5.79 28.54
C GLU A 216 10.27 4.89 27.29
N LEU A 217 10.13 5.46 26.09
CA LEU A 217 10.00 4.74 24.84
C LEU A 217 11.25 4.88 23.96
N ARG A 218 11.86 6.06 23.91
CA ARG A 218 12.99 6.39 23.03
C ARG A 218 14.30 6.29 23.80
N ASP A 219 15.21 5.45 23.32
CA ASP A 219 16.56 5.36 23.86
C ASP A 219 17.62 5.20 22.76
N PHE A 220 18.89 5.48 23.06
CA PHE A 220 19.99 5.18 22.15
C PHE A 220 20.15 3.67 22.03
N GLY A 221 20.39 3.22 20.80
CA GLY A 221 20.35 1.81 20.47
C GLY A 221 21.07 1.48 19.17
N PHE A 222 21.02 0.20 18.80
CA PHE A 222 21.60 -0.26 17.55
C PHE A 222 20.77 0.22 16.35
N SER A 223 21.34 1.14 15.56
CA SER A 223 20.67 1.67 14.37
C SER A 223 21.02 0.87 13.13
N LYS A 224 20.02 0.17 12.56
CA LYS A 224 20.13 -0.45 11.22
C LYS A 224 20.35 0.62 10.12
N ASP A 225 20.01 1.88 10.38
CA ASP A 225 20.22 3.02 9.47
C ASP A 225 21.48 3.85 9.78
N CYS A 226 22.38 3.32 10.64
CA CYS A 226 23.62 3.98 11.07
C CYS A 226 23.43 5.35 11.75
N LYS A 227 22.27 5.59 12.38
CA LYS A 227 21.95 6.80 13.16
C LYS A 227 22.24 6.60 14.64
N PHE A 228 23.51 6.40 14.98
CA PHE A 228 23.94 6.08 16.35
C PHE A 228 23.72 7.24 17.35
N ASN A 229 23.72 8.48 16.86
CA ASN A 229 23.55 9.68 17.70
C ASN A 229 22.08 10.10 17.85
N GLN A 230 21.14 9.23 17.52
CA GLN A 230 19.71 9.51 17.55
C GLN A 230 18.99 8.49 18.42
N THR A 231 17.96 8.94 19.13
CA THR A 231 17.13 8.04 19.92
C THR A 231 16.25 7.18 19.02
N GLN A 232 15.97 5.96 19.47
CA GLN A 232 15.37 4.91 18.69
C GLN A 232 14.33 4.15 19.50
N VAL A 233 13.41 3.55 18.76
CA VAL A 233 12.41 2.62 19.27
C VAL A 233 12.52 1.33 18.45
N ALA A 234 12.56 0.19 19.10
CA ALA A 234 12.48 -1.09 18.43
C ALA A 234 11.00 -1.45 18.21
N LEU A 235 10.65 -1.81 16.99
CA LEU A 235 9.35 -2.27 16.57
C LEU A 235 9.47 -3.75 16.22
N ALA A 236 8.87 -4.60 17.04
CA ALA A 236 8.59 -5.98 16.70
C ALA A 236 7.30 -6.04 15.89
N LEU A 237 7.33 -6.67 14.71
CA LEU A 237 6.16 -6.89 13.88
C LEU A 237 5.92 -8.40 13.74
N VAL A 238 4.66 -8.80 13.84
CA VAL A 238 4.23 -10.19 13.73
C VAL A 238 3.27 -10.32 12.55
N THR A 239 3.61 -11.18 11.59
CA THR A 239 2.81 -11.41 10.38
C THR A 239 2.59 -12.90 10.12
N THR A 240 1.51 -13.24 9.43
CA THR A 240 1.23 -14.61 8.98
C THR A 240 2.11 -15.02 7.79
N ALA A 241 2.04 -16.30 7.39
CA ALA A 241 2.72 -16.86 6.21
C ALA A 241 2.55 -16.04 4.91
N GLU A 242 1.40 -15.37 4.76
CA GLU A 242 1.00 -14.57 3.60
C GLU A 242 1.29 -13.07 3.78
N GLY A 243 1.97 -12.69 4.86
CA GLY A 243 2.33 -11.31 5.17
C GLY A 243 1.21 -10.46 5.78
N LEU A 244 0.08 -11.06 6.20
CA LEU A 244 -0.98 -10.32 6.89
C LEU A 244 -0.54 -9.95 8.32
N PRO A 245 -0.75 -8.71 8.79
CA PRO A 245 -0.40 -8.31 10.15
C PRO A 245 -1.27 -9.02 11.19
N VAL A 246 -0.62 -9.56 12.21
CA VAL A 246 -1.30 -10.02 13.43
C VAL A 246 -1.21 -8.93 14.49
N THR A 247 0.00 -8.56 14.91
CA THR A 247 0.21 -7.55 15.94
C THR A 247 1.58 -6.91 15.82
N TYR A 248 1.83 -5.87 16.63
CA TYR A 248 3.14 -5.27 16.80
C TYR A 248 3.38 -4.89 18.26
N ARG A 249 4.66 -4.78 18.63
CA ARG A 249 5.08 -4.30 19.95
C ARG A 249 6.23 -3.30 19.84
N LEU A 250 6.19 -2.28 20.68
CA LEU A 250 7.22 -1.26 20.75
C LEU A 250 8.07 -1.48 22.00
N PHE A 251 9.38 -1.43 21.82
CA PHE A 251 10.37 -1.58 22.86
C PHE A 251 11.33 -0.38 22.84
N PRO A 252 11.86 0.03 23.99
CA PRO A 252 12.99 0.94 24.07
C PRO A 252 14.15 0.52 23.17
N GLY A 253 14.84 1.48 22.56
CA GLY A 253 15.92 1.23 21.60
C GLY A 253 17.12 0.45 22.13
N ASN A 254 17.24 0.31 23.45
CA ASN A 254 18.35 -0.32 24.15
C ASN A 254 18.12 -1.82 24.50
N ILE A 255 16.94 -2.38 24.19
CA ILE A 255 16.58 -3.72 24.66
C ILE A 255 17.28 -4.83 23.87
N TYR A 256 17.85 -5.80 24.60
CA TYR A 256 18.42 -7.04 24.08
C TYR A 256 17.31 -7.98 23.58
N GLU A 257 17.44 -8.45 22.35
CA GLU A 257 16.38 -9.04 21.51
C GLU A 257 15.79 -10.38 22.01
N GLY A 258 16.35 -10.98 23.08
CA GLY A 258 15.98 -12.32 23.54
C GLY A 258 14.73 -12.43 24.41
N HIS A 259 14.71 -11.74 25.54
CA HIS A 259 13.58 -11.82 26.50
C HIS A 259 12.27 -11.23 25.94
N THR A 260 12.38 -10.31 24.98
CA THR A 260 11.23 -9.71 24.29
C THR A 260 10.49 -10.69 23.40
N LEU A 261 11.18 -11.70 22.88
CA LEU A 261 10.60 -12.65 21.94
C LEU A 261 9.71 -13.68 22.67
N ILE A 262 10.19 -14.22 23.79
CA ILE A 262 9.44 -15.19 24.60
C ILE A 262 8.14 -14.57 25.14
N SER A 263 8.26 -13.39 25.78
CA SER A 263 7.09 -12.68 26.31
C SER A 263 6.05 -12.34 25.24
N MET A 264 6.49 -12.04 24.01
CA MET A 264 5.57 -11.80 22.91
C MET A 264 4.90 -13.09 22.42
N VAL A 265 5.63 -14.20 22.32
CA VAL A 265 5.03 -15.49 21.93
C VAL A 265 4.01 -15.98 22.95
N GLU A 266 4.30 -15.83 24.24
CA GLU A 266 3.32 -16.15 25.30
C GLU A 266 2.06 -15.30 25.21
N GLU A 267 2.21 -14.00 24.92
CA GLU A 267 1.08 -13.09 24.70
C GLU A 267 0.29 -13.49 23.45
N LEU A 268 0.98 -13.87 22.35
CA LEU A 268 0.31 -14.35 21.14
C LEU A 268 -0.54 -15.61 21.42
N LYS A 269 0.02 -16.59 22.14
CA LYS A 269 -0.72 -17.80 22.55
C LYS A 269 -1.94 -17.45 23.41
N ARG A 270 -1.80 -16.51 24.34
CA ARG A 270 -2.87 -16.10 25.27
C ARG A 270 -3.97 -15.28 24.59
N VAL A 271 -3.61 -14.32 23.75
CA VAL A 271 -4.55 -13.34 23.16
C VAL A 271 -5.27 -13.93 21.95
N TYR A 272 -4.58 -14.77 21.17
CA TYR A 272 -5.11 -15.26 19.88
C TYR A 272 -5.51 -16.74 19.90
N GLU A 273 -5.40 -17.42 21.05
CA GLU A 273 -5.78 -18.83 21.23
C GLU A 273 -5.18 -19.77 20.17
N VAL A 274 -3.97 -19.48 19.69
CA VAL A 274 -3.29 -20.26 18.66
C VAL A 274 -2.46 -21.35 19.32
N GLU A 275 -2.76 -22.62 19.01
CA GLU A 275 -2.07 -23.77 19.60
C GLU A 275 -0.70 -24.04 18.94
N ASN A 276 -0.60 -23.91 17.60
CA ASN A 276 0.60 -24.29 16.84
C ASN A 276 1.31 -23.08 16.23
N ILE A 277 2.20 -22.42 16.97
CA ILE A 277 2.98 -21.28 16.44
C ILE A 277 4.38 -21.76 16.05
N VAL A 278 4.71 -21.75 14.75
CA VAL A 278 6.09 -21.88 14.26
C VAL A 278 6.66 -20.50 13.99
N LEU A 279 7.66 -20.12 14.78
CA LEU A 279 8.33 -18.83 14.67
C LEU A 279 9.41 -18.85 13.60
N VAL A 280 9.30 -18.00 12.59
CA VAL A 280 10.34 -17.87 11.55
C VAL A 280 10.97 -16.48 11.63
N ALA A 281 12.29 -16.44 11.79
CA ALA A 281 12.99 -15.18 12.04
C ALA A 281 14.48 -15.24 11.64
N ASP A 282 15.09 -14.07 11.48
CA ASP A 282 16.51 -13.98 11.12
C ASP A 282 17.41 -14.38 12.30
N ARG A 283 18.50 -15.06 11.99
CA ARG A 283 19.49 -15.57 12.95
C ARG A 283 20.04 -14.49 13.87
N ALA A 284 20.16 -13.25 13.39
CA ALA A 284 20.73 -12.16 14.17
C ALA A 284 20.05 -11.99 15.54
N MET A 285 18.78 -12.39 15.63
CA MET A 285 17.92 -12.27 16.81
C MET A 285 18.07 -13.41 17.82
N PHE A 286 18.73 -14.51 17.44
CA PHE A 286 18.81 -15.71 18.28
C PHE A 286 20.22 -15.92 18.84
N SER A 287 20.34 -15.71 20.15
CA SER A 287 21.44 -16.26 20.95
C SER A 287 21.15 -17.74 21.27
N LYS A 288 22.17 -18.46 21.78
CA LYS A 288 21.97 -19.83 22.26
C LYS A 288 20.96 -19.87 23.40
N ASP A 289 21.10 -18.96 24.36
CA ASP A 289 20.21 -18.83 25.52
C ASP A 289 18.74 -18.62 25.11
N ASN A 290 18.49 -17.84 24.04
CA ASN A 290 17.13 -17.61 23.53
C ASN A 290 16.53 -18.90 22.95
N LEU A 291 17.33 -19.67 22.21
CA LEU A 291 16.88 -20.94 21.64
C LEU A 291 16.64 -21.98 22.73
N ASP A 292 17.51 -22.04 23.74
CA ASP A 292 17.38 -22.98 24.87
C ASP A 292 16.10 -22.65 25.68
N ALA A 293 15.78 -21.36 25.86
CA ALA A 293 14.55 -20.94 26.51
C ALA A 293 13.29 -21.24 25.67
N MET A 294 13.36 -21.10 24.33
CA MET A 294 12.25 -21.51 23.45
C MET A 294 12.01 -23.01 23.46
N ASP A 295 13.08 -23.81 23.52
CA ASP A 295 12.99 -25.26 23.66
C ASP A 295 12.35 -25.64 25.01
N ALA A 296 12.69 -24.94 26.11
CA ALA A 296 12.08 -25.16 27.42
C ALA A 296 10.58 -24.83 27.48
N GLU A 297 10.14 -23.79 26.76
CA GLU A 297 8.73 -23.36 26.66
C GLU A 297 7.94 -24.13 25.58
N GLY A 298 8.57 -25.08 24.88
CA GLY A 298 7.94 -25.85 23.80
C GLY A 298 7.50 -25.00 22.61
N ILE A 299 8.22 -23.91 22.31
CA ILE A 299 7.93 -23.03 21.17
C ILE A 299 8.71 -23.54 19.95
N LYS A 300 7.98 -23.84 18.87
CA LYS A 300 8.56 -24.28 17.59
C LYS A 300 9.17 -23.09 16.84
N TYR A 301 10.36 -23.26 16.26
CA TYR A 301 11.01 -22.19 15.47
C TYR A 301 11.79 -22.70 14.26
N ILE A 302 12.06 -21.78 13.33
CA ILE A 302 12.87 -21.97 12.13
C ILE A 302 13.82 -20.76 11.99
N VAL A 303 15.12 -21.00 12.09
CA VAL A 303 16.15 -19.94 12.09
C VAL A 303 17.33 -20.28 11.19
N ALA A 304 17.97 -19.26 10.61
CA ALA A 304 19.10 -19.48 9.71
C ALA A 304 20.36 -19.99 10.46
N SER A 305 21.04 -20.99 9.89
CA SER A 305 22.30 -21.52 10.44
C SER A 305 23.53 -21.09 9.63
N ARG A 306 24.57 -20.63 10.33
CA ARG A 306 25.89 -20.35 9.76
C ARG A 306 26.66 -21.65 9.65
N LEU A 307 26.51 -22.30 8.50
CA LEU A 307 27.25 -23.54 8.17
C LEU A 307 28.77 -23.42 8.43
N ARG A 308 29.32 -22.23 8.14
CA ARG A 308 30.75 -21.92 8.33
C ARG A 308 31.20 -21.81 9.79
N GLN A 309 30.29 -21.72 10.75
CA GLN A 309 30.60 -21.68 12.19
C GLN A 309 30.29 -23.00 12.92
N LEU A 310 29.78 -24.00 12.20
CA LEU A 310 29.51 -25.33 12.76
C LEU A 310 30.80 -26.07 13.19
N PRO A 311 30.68 -27.11 14.04
CA PRO A 311 31.76 -28.03 14.36
C PRO A 311 32.46 -28.58 13.11
N ARG A 312 33.74 -28.92 13.22
CA ARG A 312 34.56 -29.40 12.08
C ARG A 312 34.02 -30.70 11.47
N GLU A 313 33.44 -31.56 12.29
CA GLU A 313 32.83 -32.83 11.87
C GLU A 313 31.62 -32.58 10.96
N LEU A 314 30.62 -31.84 11.45
CA LEU A 314 29.46 -31.43 10.66
C LEU A 314 29.84 -30.69 9.37
N LYS A 315 30.87 -29.83 9.40
CA LYS A 315 31.35 -29.17 8.17
C LYS A 315 31.88 -30.12 7.12
N ARG A 316 32.58 -31.19 7.54
CA ARG A 316 33.08 -32.21 6.60
C ARG A 316 31.92 -32.99 6.02
N GLU A 317 30.98 -33.38 6.88
CA GLU A 317 29.80 -34.17 6.50
C GLU A 317 28.83 -33.40 5.57
N ILE A 318 28.68 -32.09 5.76
CA ILE A 318 27.88 -31.23 4.88
C ILE A 318 28.54 -31.04 3.50
N LEU A 319 29.87 -31.03 3.47
CA LEU A 319 30.64 -30.90 2.22
C LEU A 319 30.80 -32.24 1.50
N ASP A 320 30.51 -33.35 2.17
CA ASP A 320 30.48 -34.68 1.58
C ASP A 320 29.14 -34.86 0.86
N ALA A 321 29.19 -34.83 -0.48
CA ALA A 321 28.03 -34.65 -1.34
C ALA A 321 27.20 -35.93 -1.55
N GLU A 322 27.62 -37.06 -0.99
CA GLU A 322 27.15 -38.38 -1.41
C GLU A 322 25.72 -38.75 -0.95
N ASP A 323 25.09 -37.99 -0.03
CA ASP A 323 23.78 -38.36 0.55
C ASP A 323 22.68 -37.28 0.46
N PHE A 324 22.78 -36.29 -0.43
CA PHE A 324 21.69 -35.33 -0.57
C PHE A 324 20.50 -35.95 -1.31
N THR A 325 19.29 -35.78 -0.77
CA THR A 325 18.06 -36.25 -1.40
C THR A 325 17.43 -35.15 -2.26
N PRO A 326 16.94 -35.46 -3.47
CA PRO A 326 16.24 -34.48 -4.28
C PRO A 326 14.86 -34.18 -3.68
N SER A 327 14.55 -32.90 -3.48
CA SER A 327 13.27 -32.41 -3.01
C SER A 327 12.84 -31.19 -3.83
N VAL A 328 11.54 -31.03 -4.06
CA VAL A 328 10.98 -29.88 -4.76
C VAL A 328 10.45 -28.91 -3.71
N VAL A 329 10.96 -27.68 -3.74
CA VAL A 329 10.55 -26.59 -2.84
C VAL A 329 10.12 -25.41 -3.69
N ASP A 330 8.86 -25.02 -3.60
CA ASP A 330 8.27 -23.91 -4.37
C ASP A 330 8.56 -24.02 -5.88
N ASP A 331 8.28 -25.18 -6.48
CA ASP A 331 8.55 -25.53 -7.89
C ASP A 331 10.04 -25.54 -8.32
N GLU A 332 10.96 -25.44 -7.37
CA GLU A 332 12.40 -25.50 -7.61
C GLU A 332 13.05 -26.76 -7.03
N PHE A 333 13.91 -27.38 -7.82
CA PHE A 333 14.71 -28.52 -7.37
C PHE A 333 15.79 -28.11 -6.36
N HIS A 334 15.74 -28.74 -5.19
CA HIS A 334 16.68 -28.61 -4.10
C HIS A 334 17.24 -29.97 -3.74
N TRP A 335 18.52 -29.99 -3.41
CA TRP A 335 19.16 -31.14 -2.80
C TRP A 335 19.16 -30.91 -1.30
N VAL A 336 18.51 -31.76 -0.52
CA VAL A 336 18.28 -31.56 0.91
C VAL A 336 18.88 -32.71 1.72
N LYS A 337 19.55 -32.37 2.82
CA LYS A 337 20.07 -33.31 3.80
C LYS A 337 19.81 -32.80 5.21
N GLU A 338 19.45 -33.71 6.09
CA GLU A 338 19.21 -33.43 7.50
C GLU A 338 20.41 -33.83 8.35
N PHE A 339 20.71 -33.01 9.35
CA PHE A 339 21.75 -33.25 10.34
C PHE A 339 21.20 -32.95 11.72
N ARG A 340 21.85 -33.45 12.76
CA ARG A 340 21.59 -33.04 14.15
C ARG A 340 22.73 -32.17 14.65
N CYS A 341 22.40 -31.02 15.24
CA CYS A 341 23.36 -30.09 15.80
C CYS A 341 22.88 -29.62 17.18
N GLN A 342 23.54 -30.06 18.25
CA GLN A 342 23.21 -29.68 19.64
C GLN A 342 21.72 -29.94 19.95
N ASP A 343 21.29 -31.18 19.75
CA ASP A 343 19.92 -31.67 19.97
C ASP A 343 18.82 -31.01 19.13
N ARG A 344 19.20 -30.20 18.13
CA ARG A 344 18.29 -29.55 17.19
C ARG A 344 18.48 -30.10 15.78
N ARG A 345 17.42 -30.04 14.99
CA ARG A 345 17.41 -30.47 13.59
C ARG A 345 17.98 -29.37 12.70
N LEU A 346 18.97 -29.72 11.89
CA LEU A 346 19.63 -28.84 10.93
C LEU A 346 19.32 -29.35 9.52
N VAL A 347 18.51 -28.61 8.79
CA VAL A 347 18.18 -28.89 7.38
C VAL A 347 19.14 -28.09 6.50
N VAL A 348 19.93 -28.78 5.69
CA VAL A 348 20.81 -28.15 4.69
C VAL A 348 20.25 -28.38 3.31
N SER A 349 20.08 -27.30 2.56
CA SER A 349 19.64 -27.32 1.17
C SER A 349 20.73 -26.80 0.25
N TYR A 350 20.86 -27.41 -0.91
CA TYR A 350 21.66 -26.93 -2.02
C TYR A 350 20.77 -26.55 -3.19
N SER A 351 20.96 -25.33 -3.70
CA SER A 351 20.27 -24.80 -4.88
C SER A 351 21.26 -24.35 -5.93
N SER A 352 21.05 -24.80 -7.17
CA SER A 352 21.89 -24.46 -8.33
C SER A 352 21.78 -22.97 -8.70
N GLN A 353 20.59 -22.37 -8.56
CA GLN A 353 20.39 -20.93 -8.78
C GLN A 353 21.17 -20.12 -7.75
N ARG A 354 21.09 -20.52 -6.47
CA ARG A 354 21.83 -19.86 -5.39
C ARG A 354 23.34 -19.99 -5.59
N ALA A 355 23.83 -21.17 -6.00
CA ALA A 355 25.25 -21.37 -6.31
C ALA A 355 25.74 -20.42 -7.42
N ARG A 356 24.94 -20.21 -8.47
CA ARG A 356 25.27 -19.24 -9.53
C ARG A 356 25.34 -17.80 -9.00
N LYS A 357 24.39 -17.41 -8.14
CA LYS A 357 24.35 -16.08 -7.51
C LYS A 357 25.55 -15.86 -6.59
N ASP A 358 25.82 -16.81 -5.69
CA ASP A 358 26.94 -16.76 -4.75
C ASP A 358 28.28 -16.68 -5.49
N ALA A 359 28.44 -17.46 -6.57
CA ALA A 359 29.61 -17.41 -7.43
C ALA A 359 29.77 -16.05 -8.14
N ALA A 360 28.67 -15.46 -8.63
CA ALA A 360 28.69 -14.15 -9.26
C ALA A 360 29.03 -13.04 -8.26
N ASP A 361 28.46 -13.07 -7.06
CA ASP A 361 28.75 -12.10 -6.00
C ASP A 361 30.19 -12.22 -5.50
N ARG A 362 30.72 -13.44 -5.36
CA ARG A 362 32.14 -13.67 -5.07
C ARG A 362 33.04 -13.11 -6.18
N ARG A 363 32.74 -13.37 -7.46
CA ARG A 363 33.50 -12.82 -8.60
C ARG A 363 33.51 -11.30 -8.56
N ARG A 364 32.36 -10.65 -8.38
CA ARG A 364 32.25 -9.18 -8.24
C ARG A 364 33.09 -8.65 -7.09
N LEU A 365 33.11 -9.34 -5.95
CA LEU A 365 33.92 -8.95 -4.79
C LEU A 365 35.42 -9.08 -5.08
N ILE A 366 35.84 -10.15 -5.75
CA ILE A 366 37.23 -10.36 -6.18
C ILE A 366 37.65 -9.30 -7.19
N GLU A 367 36.83 -9.01 -8.21
CA GLU A 367 37.13 -7.97 -9.20
C GLU A 367 37.32 -6.59 -8.56
N ARG A 368 36.47 -6.23 -7.58
CA ARG A 368 36.63 -4.99 -6.79
C ARG A 368 37.93 -5.02 -5.98
N LEU A 369 38.34 -6.16 -5.45
CA LEU A 369 39.59 -6.32 -4.71
C LEU A 369 40.80 -6.18 -5.63
N VAL A 370 40.80 -6.85 -6.79
CA VAL A 370 41.89 -6.78 -7.79
C VAL A 370 42.10 -5.35 -8.27
N LYS A 371 41.02 -4.60 -8.56
CA LYS A 371 41.12 -3.18 -8.94
C LYS A 371 41.78 -2.35 -7.83
N LYS A 372 41.35 -2.52 -6.58
CA LYS A 372 41.92 -1.80 -5.43
C LYS A 372 43.40 -2.13 -5.17
N VAL A 373 43.82 -3.37 -5.42
CA VAL A 373 45.21 -3.81 -5.27
C VAL A 373 46.08 -3.25 -6.40
N LYS A 374 45.59 -3.23 -7.66
CA LYS A 374 46.31 -2.67 -8.82
C LYS A 374 46.52 -1.15 -8.75
N ASP A 375 45.59 -0.41 -8.16
CA ASP A 375 45.69 1.05 -8.03
C ASP A 375 46.70 1.53 -6.96
N GLY A 376 47.45 0.62 -6.31
CA GLY A 376 48.50 0.95 -5.34
C GLY A 376 48.03 1.62 -4.04
N LYS A 377 46.71 1.79 -3.84
CA LYS A 377 46.10 2.42 -2.66
C LYS A 377 45.72 1.41 -1.59
N VAL A 378 46.68 0.62 -1.10
CA VAL A 378 46.44 -0.26 0.06
C VAL A 378 47.43 0.04 1.18
N LYS A 379 47.17 1.10 1.95
CA LYS A 379 47.56 1.09 3.36
C LYS A 379 46.51 0.25 4.10
N ILE A 380 46.99 -0.63 4.99
CA ILE A 380 46.18 -1.59 5.77
C ILE A 380 44.94 -0.93 6.41
N LYS A 381 45.00 0.36 6.76
CA LYS A 381 43.92 1.14 7.38
C LYS A 381 42.68 1.41 6.50
N ASP A 382 42.80 1.45 5.18
CA ASP A 382 41.66 1.78 4.28
C ASP A 382 40.81 0.55 3.88
N VAL A 383 41.33 -0.67 4.12
CA VAL A 383 40.62 -1.93 3.87
C VAL A 383 39.86 -2.42 5.12
N LEU A 384 40.14 -1.81 6.29
CA LEU A 384 39.58 -2.22 7.59
C LEU A 384 38.04 -2.19 7.72
N PRO A 385 37.25 -1.34 7.02
CA PRO A 385 35.80 -1.31 7.26
C PRO A 385 35.02 -2.47 6.63
N ASN A 386 35.53 -3.12 5.58
CA ASN A 386 34.79 -4.12 4.82
C ASN A 386 35.15 -5.55 5.24
N TYR A 387 34.53 -6.04 6.32
CA TYR A 387 34.74 -7.36 6.92
C TYR A 387 34.73 -8.54 5.93
N GLY A 388 33.96 -8.48 4.82
CA GLY A 388 33.86 -9.56 3.83
C GLY A 388 35.07 -9.70 2.89
N ALA A 389 35.80 -8.61 2.63
CA ALA A 389 36.94 -8.58 1.70
C ALA A 389 38.26 -9.07 2.33
N LYS A 390 38.38 -8.96 3.66
CA LYS A 390 39.55 -9.39 4.42
C LYS A 390 39.82 -10.89 4.32
N LYS A 391 38.78 -11.70 4.04
CA LYS A 391 38.86 -13.16 4.02
C LYS A 391 39.82 -13.69 2.94
N TYR A 392 39.92 -13.00 1.80
CA TYR A 392 40.68 -13.47 0.62
C TYR A 392 42.09 -12.87 0.50
N LEU A 393 42.48 -12.00 1.43
CA LEU A 393 43.78 -11.34 1.39
C LEU A 393 44.75 -12.03 2.36
N VAL A 394 45.98 -12.24 1.91
CA VAL A 394 47.12 -12.70 2.71
C VAL A 394 48.26 -11.70 2.53
N LEU A 395 48.89 -11.32 3.64
CA LEU A 395 50.06 -10.45 3.61
C LEU A 395 51.29 -11.31 3.33
N ARG A 396 51.99 -11.03 2.23
CA ARG A 396 53.36 -11.50 1.97
C ARG A 396 54.23 -10.27 1.78
N ASP A 397 55.31 -10.17 2.54
CA ASP A 397 56.34 -9.11 2.43
C ASP A 397 55.79 -7.66 2.34
N LYS A 398 54.82 -7.33 3.21
CA LYS A 398 54.16 -6.01 3.32
C LYS A 398 53.24 -5.64 2.14
N GLU A 399 53.00 -6.55 1.22
CA GLU A 399 52.02 -6.41 0.13
C GLU A 399 50.80 -7.32 0.35
N ALA A 400 49.63 -6.85 -0.07
CA ALA A 400 48.38 -7.60 0.05
C ALA A 400 48.17 -8.48 -1.19
N CYS A 401 48.43 -9.78 -1.07
CA CYS A 401 48.19 -10.76 -2.13
C CYS A 401 46.81 -11.43 -1.96
N ILE A 402 46.20 -11.83 -3.07
CA ILE A 402 44.96 -12.62 -3.07
C ILE A 402 45.30 -14.10 -2.90
N ASP A 403 44.61 -14.78 -2.00
CA ASP A 403 44.78 -16.21 -1.73
C ASP A 403 43.71 -17.03 -2.46
N GLU A 404 44.13 -17.65 -3.58
CA GLU A 404 43.27 -18.48 -4.42
C GLU A 404 42.74 -19.73 -3.70
N SER A 405 43.49 -20.26 -2.73
CA SER A 405 43.06 -21.45 -1.97
C SER A 405 41.84 -21.15 -1.11
N LYS A 406 41.77 -19.94 -0.54
CA LYS A 406 40.61 -19.47 0.24
C LYS A 406 39.40 -19.20 -0.65
N ILE A 407 39.62 -18.76 -1.89
CA ILE A 407 38.55 -18.57 -2.89
C ILE A 407 37.96 -19.93 -3.26
N GLN A 408 38.80 -20.93 -3.53
CA GLN A 408 38.36 -22.29 -3.84
C GLN A 408 37.64 -22.93 -2.66
N HIS A 409 38.14 -22.74 -1.44
CA HIS A 409 37.47 -23.23 -0.24
C HIS A 409 36.11 -22.54 -0.04
N ASP A 410 35.98 -21.24 -0.35
CA ASP A 410 34.71 -20.53 -0.29
C ASP A 410 33.72 -21.03 -1.34
N ALA A 411 34.20 -21.31 -2.55
CA ALA A 411 33.39 -21.81 -3.66
C ALA A 411 32.70 -23.16 -3.35
N ARG A 412 33.29 -24.00 -2.48
CA ARG A 412 32.66 -25.25 -2.04
C ARG A 412 31.38 -25.03 -1.23
N TRP A 413 31.20 -23.84 -0.66
CA TRP A 413 30.01 -23.50 0.11
C TRP A 413 28.91 -22.84 -0.74
N ASP A 414 29.14 -22.63 -2.03
CA ASP A 414 28.18 -21.96 -2.90
C ASP A 414 26.90 -22.77 -3.03
N GLY A 415 25.77 -22.10 -2.89
CA GLY A 415 24.46 -22.74 -3.02
C GLY A 415 24.00 -23.51 -1.79
N LEU A 416 24.88 -23.78 -0.81
CA LEU A 416 24.52 -24.41 0.45
C LEU A 416 23.88 -23.41 1.42
N HIS A 417 22.73 -23.80 1.98
CA HIS A 417 22.00 -23.01 2.95
C HIS A 417 21.49 -23.90 4.08
N GLY A 418 21.76 -23.52 5.33
CA GLY A 418 21.34 -24.25 6.52
C GLY A 418 20.24 -23.53 7.27
N VAL A 419 19.25 -24.28 7.71
CA VAL A 419 18.15 -23.84 8.57
C VAL A 419 18.11 -24.75 9.79
N LEU A 420 18.05 -24.17 10.98
CA LEU A 420 17.96 -24.86 12.26
C LEU A 420 16.51 -24.79 12.77
N THR A 421 16.00 -25.91 13.27
CA THR A 421 14.66 -26.01 13.84
C THR A 421 14.63 -27.03 14.98
N ASN A 422 13.68 -26.86 15.88
CA ASN A 422 13.29 -27.83 16.90
C ASN A 422 11.97 -28.55 16.56
N ASP A 423 11.43 -28.33 15.35
CA ASP A 423 10.23 -29.00 14.87
C ASP A 423 10.57 -30.32 14.16
N ASP A 424 10.07 -31.42 14.71
CA ASP A 424 10.22 -32.77 14.19
C ASP A 424 9.05 -33.20 13.27
N GLU A 425 7.95 -32.44 13.24
CA GLU A 425 6.74 -32.78 12.46
C GLU A 425 6.83 -32.26 11.02
N LEU A 426 7.46 -31.09 10.81
CA LEU A 426 7.55 -30.48 9.48
C LEU A 426 8.51 -31.23 8.55
N THR A 427 8.16 -31.34 7.28
CA THR A 427 9.07 -31.90 6.27
C THR A 427 10.21 -30.91 5.95
N PRO A 428 11.39 -31.38 5.50
CA PRO A 428 12.48 -30.48 5.11
C PRO A 428 12.09 -29.48 4.02
N ALA A 429 11.23 -29.90 3.09
CA ALA A 429 10.71 -29.03 2.03
C ALA A 429 9.88 -27.88 2.59
N GLU A 430 8.98 -28.18 3.55
CA GLU A 430 8.16 -27.16 4.22
C GLU A 430 9.02 -26.21 5.04
N ILE A 431 10.01 -26.71 5.79
CA ILE A 431 10.93 -25.86 6.57
C ILE A 431 11.65 -24.86 5.65
N ILE A 432 12.14 -25.32 4.50
CA ILE A 432 12.83 -24.46 3.53
C ILE A 432 11.85 -23.47 2.89
N SER A 433 10.64 -23.90 2.51
CA SER A 433 9.61 -23.01 1.93
C SER A 433 9.18 -21.92 2.93
N GLN A 434 8.91 -22.30 4.19
CA GLN A 434 8.55 -21.36 5.25
C GLN A 434 9.68 -20.36 5.52
N TYR A 435 10.94 -20.83 5.58
CA TYR A 435 12.08 -19.93 5.72
C TYR A 435 12.25 -19.01 4.50
N ARG A 436 12.05 -19.50 3.28
CA ARG A 436 12.10 -18.68 2.06
C ARG A 436 11.11 -17.53 2.15
N ARG A 437 9.90 -17.76 2.66
CA ARG A 437 8.87 -16.73 2.87
C ARG A 437 9.24 -15.66 3.91
N LEU A 438 10.38 -15.75 4.60
CA LEU A 438 10.89 -14.67 5.47
C LEU A 438 10.99 -13.33 4.72
N TRP A 439 11.21 -13.31 3.41
CA TRP A 439 11.20 -12.07 2.62
C TRP A 439 9.87 -11.30 2.74
N GLN A 440 8.75 -11.97 3.05
CA GLN A 440 7.45 -11.33 3.29
C GLN A 440 7.53 -10.35 4.45
N ILE A 441 8.28 -10.66 5.53
CA ILE A 441 8.44 -9.73 6.65
C ILE A 441 9.34 -8.56 6.28
N GLU A 442 10.39 -8.79 5.48
CA GLU A 442 11.24 -7.72 4.96
C GLU A 442 10.44 -6.76 4.06
N GLU A 443 9.59 -7.31 3.19
CA GLU A 443 8.66 -6.51 2.40
C GLU A 443 7.69 -5.74 3.28
N SER A 444 7.19 -6.36 4.35
CA SER A 444 6.29 -5.73 5.32
C SER A 444 6.95 -4.50 5.96
N PHE A 445 8.23 -4.61 6.32
CA PHE A 445 9.00 -3.46 6.80
C PHE A 445 9.27 -2.43 5.71
N ARG A 446 9.50 -2.86 4.46
CA ARG A 446 9.67 -1.94 3.33
C ARG A 446 8.41 -1.10 3.12
N ILE A 447 7.24 -1.71 3.10
CA ILE A 447 5.94 -1.02 2.98
C ILE A 447 5.76 -0.04 4.14
N ASN A 448 5.97 -0.48 5.37
CA ASN A 448 5.84 0.39 6.54
C ASN A 448 6.82 1.58 6.53
N LYS A 449 8.07 1.37 6.11
CA LYS A 449 9.12 2.41 6.12
C LYS A 449 9.04 3.36 4.94
N HIS A 450 8.84 2.86 3.73
CA HIS A 450 8.95 3.65 2.50
C HIS A 450 7.58 4.08 1.97
N ASP A 451 6.62 3.17 1.89
CA ASP A 451 5.33 3.43 1.24
C ASP A 451 4.34 4.11 2.18
N LEU A 452 4.26 3.67 3.44
CA LEU A 452 3.42 4.30 4.46
C LEU A 452 4.17 5.39 5.25
N LYS A 453 5.48 5.51 5.04
CA LYS A 453 6.37 6.45 5.73
C LYS A 453 6.05 6.56 7.22
N MET A 454 6.13 5.41 7.91
CA MET A 454 6.03 5.40 9.37
C MET A 454 7.09 6.32 10.00
N ARG A 455 8.20 6.55 9.26
CA ARG A 455 9.14 7.64 9.46
C ARG A 455 9.10 8.62 8.29
N PRO A 456 9.34 9.93 8.53
CA PRO A 456 9.70 10.55 9.80
C PRO A 456 8.54 10.64 10.81
N ILE A 457 8.88 10.53 12.11
CA ILE A 457 7.91 10.65 13.21
C ILE A 457 7.94 12.08 13.75
N TYR A 458 6.85 12.83 13.56
CA TYR A 458 6.73 14.24 13.94
C TYR A 458 6.15 14.46 15.34
N HIS A 459 6.04 13.40 16.15
CA HIS A 459 5.44 13.41 17.48
C HIS A 459 6.48 13.19 18.58
N TRP A 460 6.27 13.85 19.71
CA TRP A 460 7.26 13.93 20.81
C TRP A 460 6.84 13.18 22.07
N THR A 461 5.53 13.01 22.31
CA THR A 461 5.02 12.30 23.49
C THR A 461 4.89 10.80 23.17
N PRO A 462 5.22 9.90 24.11
CA PRO A 462 5.12 8.45 23.91
C PRO A 462 3.74 8.00 23.40
N GLU A 463 2.66 8.53 23.99
CA GLU A 463 1.28 8.24 23.57
C GLU A 463 1.04 8.58 22.10
N ARG A 464 1.43 9.78 21.65
CA ARG A 464 1.21 10.19 20.25
C ARG A 464 2.10 9.44 19.27
N ILE A 465 3.29 9.01 19.71
CA ILE A 465 4.15 8.12 18.94
C ILE A 465 3.45 6.78 18.74
N ARG A 466 2.92 6.17 19.82
CA ARG A 466 2.13 4.92 19.73
C ARG A 466 0.92 5.09 18.81
N ALA A 467 0.14 6.16 18.97
CA ALA A 467 -1.01 6.43 18.10
C ALA A 467 -0.63 6.58 16.62
N HIS A 468 0.48 7.26 16.30
CA HIS A 468 0.93 7.38 14.91
C HIS A 468 1.36 6.03 14.33
N ILE A 469 2.07 5.22 15.10
CA ILE A 469 2.47 3.86 14.70
C ILE A 469 1.24 2.98 14.49
N LEU A 470 0.24 3.07 15.37
CA LEU A 470 -1.03 2.37 15.24
C LEU A 470 -1.80 2.78 13.96
N ILE A 471 -1.86 4.07 13.63
CA ILE A 471 -2.46 4.52 12.35
C ILE A 471 -1.71 3.94 11.16
N CYS A 472 -0.37 3.87 11.22
CA CYS A 472 0.42 3.25 10.16
C CYS A 472 0.20 1.74 10.08
N PHE A 473 0.06 1.06 11.22
CA PHE A 473 -0.26 -0.36 11.29
C PHE A 473 -1.65 -0.67 10.71
N ILE A 474 -2.67 0.14 11.00
CA ILE A 474 -3.99 0.01 10.38
C ILE A 474 -3.90 0.21 8.86
N ALA A 475 -3.16 1.22 8.40
CA ALA A 475 -2.94 1.44 6.97
C ALA A 475 -2.21 0.26 6.32
N TYR A 476 -1.24 -0.32 7.01
CA TYR A 476 -0.51 -1.51 6.59
C TYR A 476 -1.43 -2.73 6.46
N ALA A 477 -2.30 -2.97 7.45
CA ALA A 477 -3.30 -4.02 7.41
C ALA A 477 -4.21 -3.91 6.20
N LEU A 478 -4.68 -2.70 5.87
CA LEU A 478 -5.53 -2.47 4.70
C LEU A 478 -4.82 -2.74 3.38
N VAL A 479 -3.57 -2.28 3.23
CA VAL A 479 -2.77 -2.52 2.02
C VAL A 479 -2.51 -4.00 1.84
N ARG A 480 -2.10 -4.71 2.89
CA ARG A 480 -1.87 -6.16 2.83
C ARG A 480 -3.15 -6.94 2.56
N GLN A 481 -4.26 -6.55 3.17
CA GLN A 481 -5.56 -7.17 2.92
C GLN A 481 -6.01 -6.97 1.46
N ALA A 482 -5.76 -5.79 0.90
CA ALA A 482 -6.03 -5.53 -0.52
C ALA A 482 -5.17 -6.43 -1.42
N MET A 483 -3.85 -6.46 -1.20
CA MET A 483 -2.91 -7.30 -1.95
C MET A 483 -3.29 -8.78 -1.91
N TYR A 484 -3.63 -9.27 -0.71
CA TYR A 484 -4.04 -10.65 -0.51
C TYR A 484 -5.33 -11.00 -1.25
N ARG A 485 -6.34 -10.13 -1.19
CA ARG A 485 -7.62 -10.34 -1.89
C ARG A 485 -7.46 -10.30 -3.41
N THR A 486 -6.57 -9.45 -3.93
CA THR A 486 -6.29 -9.37 -5.38
C THR A 486 -5.44 -10.52 -5.89
N ALA A 487 -4.57 -11.10 -5.07
CA ALA A 487 -3.71 -12.22 -5.46
C ALA A 487 -4.44 -13.56 -5.55
N ARG A 488 -5.63 -13.68 -4.94
CA ARG A 488 -6.48 -14.89 -4.98
C ARG A 488 -7.54 -14.87 -6.09
N GLN A 489 -7.67 -13.76 -6.83
CA GLN A 489 -8.49 -13.67 -8.05
C GLN A 489 -7.62 -14.02 -9.25
#